data_AF-A0AAV9BSV7-F1
#
_entry.id   AF-A0AAV9BSV7-F1
#
_cell.length_a   1.000
_cell.length_b   1.000
_cell.length_c   1.000
_cell.angle_alpha   90.00
_cell.angle_beta   90.00
_cell.angle_gamma   90.00
#
_symmetry.space_group_name_H-M   'P 1'
#
loop_
_entity.id
_entity.type
_entity.pdbx_description
1 polymer ?
#
loop_
_entity_poly.entity_id
_entity_poly.type
_entity_poly.pdbx_seq_one_letter_code
_entity_poly.pdbx_strand_id
1 'polypeptide(L)'
;MTGYSQKKRNIILFSLNVTVRQGNHHPKRTYSSPAQTISPVSSTTISLYNKCSHPVWPGIQPSAGKPILARGGFELRPNQAYALRVPTGWSGRVWGRVGCSFDDATGRGRCATGDCGGSLYCAGAGGEPPATLAEITLSSGSAAADFYDVSLVDGYNLGISIKPFRGTGNCQYAGCVSDLNMMCPAGLQVRASASDSRVVACKSACSAFGSPRYCCTGSFGSPQSCKPTTYSRIFKSACPRAYSYAYDDPTSIATCVGGSYLITFCPHH
;
A
#
# COMPACT_ATOMS: atom_id res chain seq x y z
N MET A 1 21.98 47.62 -16.59
CA MET A 1 23.41 47.57 -16.21
C MET A 1 23.80 46.11 -16.08
N THR A 2 24.74 45.69 -16.96
CA THR A 2 25.68 44.54 -16.88
C THR A 2 25.16 43.16 -16.41
N GLY A 3 25.30 42.06 -17.15
CA GLY A 3 26.03 41.80 -18.39
C GLY A 3 25.88 40.32 -18.82
N TYR A 4 25.82 40.12 -20.14
CA TYR A 4 25.77 38.88 -20.91
C TYR A 4 27.15 38.17 -20.93
N SER A 5 27.20 36.83 -21.07
CA SER A 5 27.95 36.19 -22.18
C SER A 5 27.80 34.65 -22.21
N GLN A 6 27.47 34.16 -23.40
CA GLN A 6 27.46 32.77 -23.86
C GLN A 6 28.89 32.31 -24.23
N LYS A 7 29.19 31.01 -24.11
CA LYS A 7 30.14 30.38 -25.05
C LYS A 7 29.78 28.91 -25.32
N LYS A 8 29.58 28.65 -26.62
CA LYS A 8 29.32 27.37 -27.29
C LYS A 8 30.62 26.90 -27.98
N ARG A 9 30.66 25.58 -28.27
CA ARG A 9 31.51 24.84 -29.25
C ARG A 9 32.98 24.60 -28.82
N ASN A 10 33.62 23.44 -29.08
CA ASN A 10 33.64 22.67 -30.33
C ASN A 10 33.97 21.17 -30.15
N ILE A 11 33.51 20.39 -31.11
CA ILE A 11 33.84 18.99 -31.45
C ILE A 11 35.28 18.88 -31.97
N ILE A 12 36.00 17.80 -31.62
CA ILE A 12 37.04 17.22 -32.50
C ILE A 12 36.95 15.68 -32.44
N LEU A 13 36.57 15.07 -33.58
CA LEU A 13 36.82 13.67 -33.89
C LEU A 13 38.30 13.51 -34.26
N PHE A 14 38.96 12.50 -33.68
CA PHE A 14 40.17 11.92 -34.27
C PHE A 14 39.93 10.43 -34.53
N SER A 15 39.72 10.11 -35.81
CA SER A 15 40.02 8.81 -36.40
C SER A 15 41.53 8.67 -36.48
N LEU A 16 42.11 7.51 -36.14
CA LEU A 16 43.42 7.08 -36.65
C LEU A 16 43.63 5.56 -36.43
N ASN A 17 43.59 4.86 -37.57
CA ASN A 17 44.38 3.71 -38.02
C ASN A 17 44.84 2.63 -37.02
N VAL A 18 44.29 1.43 -37.21
CA VAL A 18 44.81 0.15 -36.73
C VAL A 18 46.04 -0.23 -37.57
N THR A 19 47.19 -0.38 -36.92
CA THR A 19 48.36 -1.08 -37.47
C THR A 19 48.62 -2.31 -36.61
N VAL A 20 48.44 -3.50 -37.18
CA VAL A 20 48.77 -4.78 -36.53
C VAL A 20 50.28 -4.98 -36.58
N ARG A 21 50.92 -5.18 -35.41
CA ARG A 21 52.25 -5.77 -35.30
C ARG A 21 52.23 -6.93 -34.30
N GLN A 22 52.81 -8.05 -34.74
CA GLN A 22 52.97 -9.30 -33.99
C GLN A 22 54.02 -9.18 -32.89
N GLY A 23 53.79 -9.93 -31.81
CA GLY A 23 54.82 -10.64 -31.03
C GLY A 23 55.52 -9.86 -29.92
N ASN A 24 55.17 -10.18 -28.67
CA ASN A 24 56.17 -10.60 -27.66
C ASN A 24 55.50 -11.15 -26.39
N HIS A 25 56.07 -12.24 -25.89
CA HIS A 25 55.66 -12.98 -24.70
C HIS A 25 55.84 -12.15 -23.41
N HIS A 26 54.79 -12.05 -22.60
CA HIS A 26 54.86 -11.68 -21.18
C HIS A 26 54.06 -12.68 -20.32
N PRO A 27 54.51 -12.96 -19.07
CA PRO A 27 53.95 -14.01 -18.24
C PRO A 27 52.53 -13.67 -17.75
N LYS A 28 51.63 -14.67 -17.77
CA LYS A 28 50.24 -14.54 -17.31
C LYS A 28 50.22 -14.29 -15.79
N ARG A 29 49.84 -13.08 -15.37
CA ARG A 29 49.35 -12.83 -14.00
C ARG A 29 47.93 -13.38 -13.88
N THR A 30 47.78 -14.44 -13.10
CA THR A 30 46.47 -14.91 -12.63
C THR A 30 45.97 -13.95 -11.55
N TYR A 31 44.94 -13.15 -11.87
CA TYR A 31 44.16 -12.43 -10.86
C TYR A 31 43.04 -13.35 -10.39
N SER A 32 43.17 -13.89 -9.17
CA SER A 32 42.05 -14.49 -8.44
C SER A 32 41.13 -13.36 -7.96
N SER A 33 39.94 -13.25 -8.54
CA SER A 33 38.88 -12.41 -7.95
C SER A 33 38.37 -13.09 -6.68
N PRO A 34 38.23 -12.37 -5.55
CA PRO A 34 37.58 -12.93 -4.37
C PRO A 34 36.11 -13.23 -4.72
N ALA A 35 35.67 -14.44 -4.38
CA ALA A 35 34.28 -14.82 -4.48
C ALA A 35 33.45 -13.91 -3.56
N GLN A 36 32.66 -13.01 -4.16
CA GLN A 36 31.66 -12.27 -3.42
C GLN A 36 30.58 -13.27 -2.98
N THR A 37 30.53 -13.53 -1.68
CA THR A 37 29.37 -14.17 -1.06
C THR A 37 28.18 -13.22 -1.21
N ILE A 38 27.31 -13.50 -2.19
CA ILE A 38 26.01 -12.86 -2.29
C ILE A 38 25.19 -13.42 -1.12
N SER A 39 25.21 -12.74 0.02
CA SER A 39 24.22 -12.98 1.05
C SER A 39 22.84 -12.83 0.40
N PRO A 40 21.95 -13.83 0.48
CA PRO A 40 20.60 -13.66 -0.02
C PRO A 40 19.98 -12.49 0.75
N VAL A 41 19.74 -11.38 0.06
CA VAL A 41 18.91 -10.30 0.61
C VAL A 41 17.54 -10.94 0.79
N SER A 42 17.18 -11.27 2.03
CA SER A 42 15.84 -11.72 2.36
C SER A 42 14.89 -10.56 2.11
N SER A 43 14.35 -10.47 0.90
CA SER A 43 13.36 -9.45 0.56
C SER A 43 12.00 -9.94 1.04
N THR A 44 11.39 -9.21 1.96
CA THR A 44 9.99 -9.43 2.35
C THR A 44 9.11 -9.36 1.11
N THR A 45 8.20 -10.34 0.99
CA THR A 45 7.21 -10.36 -0.09
C THR A 45 5.86 -9.93 0.46
N ILE A 46 5.22 -8.97 -0.20
CA ILE A 46 3.79 -8.69 -0.01
C ILE A 46 3.05 -9.23 -1.23
N SER A 47 2.23 -10.25 -1.04
CA SER A 47 1.37 -10.81 -2.08
C SER A 47 -0.02 -10.20 -1.97
N LEU A 48 -0.56 -9.68 -3.06
CA LEU A 48 -1.93 -9.18 -3.15
C LEU A 48 -2.76 -10.25 -3.86
N TYR A 49 -3.88 -10.67 -3.28
CA TYR A 49 -4.77 -11.68 -3.84
C TYR A 49 -6.20 -11.15 -3.91
N ASN A 50 -6.83 -11.25 -5.07
CA ASN A 50 -8.22 -10.87 -5.26
C ASN A 50 -9.13 -12.11 -5.17
N LYS A 51 -9.81 -12.28 -4.04
CA LYS A 51 -10.84 -13.31 -3.85
C LYS A 51 -12.26 -12.78 -4.18
N CYS A 52 -12.40 -11.51 -4.55
CA CYS A 52 -13.66 -10.96 -5.00
C CYS A 52 -14.07 -11.59 -6.35
N SER A 53 -15.37 -11.64 -6.62
CA SER A 53 -15.92 -12.09 -7.91
C SER A 53 -15.77 -11.07 -9.03
N HIS A 54 -15.27 -9.87 -8.73
CA HIS A 54 -15.05 -8.77 -9.66
C HIS A 54 -13.59 -8.28 -9.59
N PRO A 55 -13.10 -7.58 -10.63
CA PRO A 55 -11.80 -6.93 -10.56
C PRO A 55 -11.72 -5.95 -9.39
N VAL A 56 -10.53 -5.87 -8.82
CA VAL A 56 -10.13 -4.85 -7.84
C VAL A 56 -8.92 -4.16 -8.41
N TRP A 57 -8.80 -2.86 -8.20
CA TRP A 57 -7.59 -2.12 -8.57
C TRP A 57 -6.83 -1.73 -7.31
N PRO A 58 -5.84 -2.51 -6.85
CA PRO A 58 -5.05 -2.12 -5.70
C PRO A 58 -4.47 -0.72 -5.89
N GLY A 59 -4.53 0.09 -4.84
CA GLY A 59 -3.74 1.29 -4.67
C GLY A 59 -2.65 1.04 -3.65
N ILE A 60 -1.45 1.59 -3.88
CA ILE A 60 -0.29 1.42 -3.01
C ILE A 60 0.31 2.79 -2.75
N GLN A 61 0.30 3.20 -1.49
CA GLN A 61 0.87 4.46 -1.05
C GLN A 61 2.02 4.20 -0.07
N PRO A 62 3.27 4.56 -0.42
CA PRO A 62 4.37 4.51 0.51
C PRO A 62 4.27 5.62 1.55
N SER A 63 4.82 5.40 2.73
CA SER A 63 5.14 6.46 3.68
C SER A 63 6.18 7.43 3.09
N ALA A 64 6.24 8.65 3.61
CA ALA A 64 7.22 9.64 3.21
C ALA A 64 8.65 9.07 3.17
N GLY A 65 9.36 9.33 2.08
CA GLY A 65 10.73 8.86 1.86
C GLY A 65 10.88 7.39 1.46
N LYS A 66 9.78 6.62 1.32
CA LYS A 66 9.82 5.24 0.83
C LYS A 66 9.50 5.17 -0.68
N PRO A 67 10.07 4.19 -1.41
CA PRO A 67 9.84 4.09 -2.85
C PRO A 67 8.39 3.68 -3.19
N ILE A 68 7.90 4.20 -4.32
CA ILE A 68 6.61 3.79 -4.90
C ILE A 68 6.77 2.40 -5.51
N LEU A 69 5.94 1.45 -5.07
CA LEU A 69 5.91 0.08 -5.60
C LEU A 69 4.83 -0.05 -6.67
N ALA A 70 5.09 -0.85 -7.71
CA ALA A 70 4.16 -1.12 -8.81
C ALA A 70 3.45 0.15 -9.35
N ARG A 71 4.19 1.26 -9.47
CA ARG A 71 3.68 2.58 -9.90
C ARG A 71 2.50 3.12 -9.07
N GLY A 72 2.27 2.56 -7.88
CA GLY A 72 1.22 2.94 -6.95
C GLY A 72 -0.13 2.26 -7.20
N GLY A 73 -0.26 1.36 -8.18
CA GLY A 73 -1.51 0.63 -8.39
C GLY A 73 -1.60 -0.08 -9.73
N PHE A 74 -2.55 -1.00 -9.86
CA PHE A 74 -2.75 -1.80 -11.07
C PHE A 74 -4.13 -2.47 -11.04
N GLU A 75 -4.53 -3.17 -12.10
CA GLU A 75 -5.71 -4.04 -12.12
C GLU A 75 -5.36 -5.44 -11.60
N LEU A 76 -6.15 -5.97 -10.68
CA LEU A 76 -6.04 -7.35 -10.19
C LEU A 76 -7.38 -8.07 -10.42
N ARG A 77 -7.41 -8.99 -11.38
CA ARG A 77 -8.63 -9.73 -11.75
C ARG A 77 -9.03 -10.77 -10.70
N PRO A 78 -10.29 -11.25 -10.71
CA PRO A 78 -10.73 -12.31 -9.82
C PRO A 78 -9.79 -13.53 -9.84
N ASN A 79 -9.53 -14.07 -8.65
CA ASN A 79 -8.66 -15.23 -8.42
C ASN A 79 -7.20 -15.06 -8.90
N GLN A 80 -6.75 -13.84 -9.14
CA GLN A 80 -5.35 -13.55 -9.45
C GLN A 80 -4.60 -13.05 -8.22
N ALA A 81 -3.30 -13.34 -8.21
CA ALA A 81 -2.36 -12.85 -7.23
C ALA A 81 -1.22 -12.07 -7.89
N TYR A 82 -0.70 -11.07 -7.19
CA TYR A 82 0.47 -10.30 -7.60
C TYR A 82 1.45 -10.18 -6.43
N ALA A 83 2.71 -10.60 -6.64
CA ALA A 83 3.74 -10.59 -5.61
C ALA A 83 4.67 -9.37 -5.76
N LEU A 84 4.72 -8.54 -4.72
CA LEU A 84 5.61 -7.40 -4.60
C LEU A 84 6.83 -7.80 -3.77
N ARG A 85 8.03 -7.57 -4.31
CA ARG A 85 9.24 -7.55 -3.50
C ARG A 85 9.39 -6.18 -2.87
N VAL A 86 9.54 -6.15 -1.55
CA VAL A 86 9.49 -4.93 -0.76
C VAL A 86 10.86 -4.68 -0.15
N PRO A 87 11.41 -3.46 -0.25
CA PRO A 87 12.70 -3.16 0.34
C PRO A 87 12.60 -3.20 1.87
N THR A 88 13.72 -3.55 2.51
CA THR A 88 13.86 -3.53 3.97
C THR A 88 13.47 -2.16 4.53
N GLY A 89 12.74 -2.16 5.65
CA GLY A 89 12.28 -0.92 6.28
C GLY A 89 11.20 -0.17 5.50
N TRP A 90 10.57 -0.76 4.47
CA TRP A 90 9.45 -0.12 3.78
C TRP A 90 8.24 0.00 4.71
N SER A 91 7.52 1.12 4.60
CA SER A 91 6.23 1.27 5.23
C SER A 91 5.27 1.97 4.28
N GLY A 92 3.98 1.69 4.45
CA GLY A 92 2.92 2.26 3.64
C GLY A 92 1.61 1.52 3.81
N ARG A 93 0.68 1.83 2.91
CA ARG A 93 -0.68 1.28 2.91
C ARG A 93 -1.10 0.77 1.54
N VAL A 94 -1.96 -0.24 1.56
CA VAL A 94 -2.61 -0.84 0.39
C VAL A 94 -4.11 -0.82 0.58
N TRP A 95 -4.86 -0.50 -0.45
CA TRP A 95 -6.34 -0.57 -0.44
C TRP A 95 -6.85 -1.09 -1.78
N GLY A 96 -8.11 -1.55 -1.81
CA GLY A 96 -8.75 -1.99 -3.04
C GLY A 96 -9.70 -0.92 -3.58
N ARG A 97 -9.58 -0.59 -4.87
CA ARG A 97 -10.53 0.25 -5.61
C ARG A 97 -11.51 -0.62 -6.38
N VAL A 98 -12.77 -0.21 -6.43
CA VAL A 98 -13.88 -1.00 -7.01
C VAL A 98 -14.67 -0.16 -7.99
N GLY A 99 -15.22 -0.80 -9.02
CA GLY A 99 -16.05 -0.15 -10.04
C GLY A 99 -15.24 0.88 -10.83
N CYS A 100 -14.01 0.53 -11.20
CA CYS A 100 -13.14 1.42 -11.96
C CYS A 100 -13.35 1.27 -13.46
N SER A 101 -13.28 2.39 -14.17
CA SER A 101 -13.17 2.44 -15.62
C SER A 101 -12.05 3.40 -15.98
N PHE A 102 -11.05 2.92 -16.73
CA PHE A 102 -9.92 3.70 -17.20
C PHE A 102 -9.84 3.64 -18.72
N ASP A 103 -9.47 4.75 -19.34
CA ASP A 103 -9.10 4.80 -20.74
C ASP A 103 -7.74 4.12 -20.94
N ASP A 104 -7.65 3.17 -21.87
CA ASP A 104 -6.45 2.35 -22.08
C ASP A 104 -5.26 3.16 -22.60
N ALA A 105 -5.51 4.25 -23.34
CA ALA A 105 -4.46 5.09 -23.92
C ALA A 105 -3.80 6.00 -22.88
N THR A 106 -4.58 6.54 -21.96
CA THR A 106 -4.14 7.55 -20.99
C THR A 106 -3.99 7.01 -19.57
N GLY A 107 -4.63 5.88 -19.25
CA GLY A 107 -4.76 5.36 -17.88
C GLY A 107 -5.60 6.28 -16.98
N ARG A 108 -6.37 7.21 -17.55
CA ARG A 108 -7.22 8.15 -16.81
C ARG A 108 -8.65 7.63 -16.72
N GLY A 109 -9.33 7.94 -15.63
CA GLY A 109 -10.67 7.40 -15.39
C GLY A 109 -11.19 7.72 -14.00
N ARG A 110 -11.99 6.81 -13.45
CA ARG A 110 -12.55 6.94 -12.10
C ARG A 110 -12.93 5.58 -11.52
N CYS A 111 -12.81 5.43 -10.21
CA CYS A 111 -13.38 4.35 -9.43
C CYS A 111 -14.60 4.81 -8.61
N ALA A 112 -15.55 3.91 -8.38
CA ALA A 112 -16.71 4.17 -7.53
C ALA A 112 -16.32 4.36 -6.05
N THR A 113 -15.28 3.65 -5.59
CA THR A 113 -14.76 3.74 -4.22
C THR A 113 -13.24 3.67 -4.22
N GLY A 114 -12.58 4.42 -3.32
CA GLY A 114 -11.13 4.38 -3.12
C GLY A 114 -10.31 5.05 -4.23
N ASP A 115 -10.93 5.83 -5.11
CA ASP A 115 -10.24 6.47 -6.23
C ASP A 115 -9.02 7.29 -5.78
N CYS A 116 -7.99 7.42 -6.62
CA CYS A 116 -6.75 8.13 -6.28
C CYS A 116 -6.44 9.29 -7.25
N GLY A 117 -7.47 10.07 -7.59
CA GLY A 117 -7.36 11.23 -8.49
C GLY A 117 -7.54 10.87 -9.96
N GLY A 118 -8.32 9.84 -10.24
CA GLY A 118 -8.71 9.40 -11.57
C GLY A 118 -7.57 8.80 -12.38
N SER A 119 -6.64 8.10 -11.72
CA SER A 119 -5.47 7.47 -12.34
C SER A 119 -5.44 5.98 -12.06
N LEU A 120 -5.19 5.16 -13.08
CA LEU A 120 -4.96 3.72 -12.93
C LEU A 120 -3.77 3.46 -11.99
N TYR A 121 -2.70 4.23 -12.15
CA TYR A 121 -1.49 4.17 -11.34
C TYR A 121 -1.49 5.34 -10.35
N CYS A 122 -1.70 5.07 -9.05
CA CYS A 122 -1.85 6.14 -8.07
C CYS A 122 -0.57 6.96 -7.84
N ALA A 123 0.60 6.46 -8.26
CA ALA A 123 1.88 7.18 -8.15
C ALA A 123 2.17 7.74 -6.73
N GLY A 124 1.74 7.00 -5.70
CA GLY A 124 1.90 7.40 -4.29
C GLY A 124 0.82 8.33 -3.74
N ALA A 125 -0.18 8.73 -4.55
CA ALA A 125 -1.38 9.38 -4.05
C ALA A 125 -2.19 8.41 -3.17
N GLY A 126 -2.85 8.95 -2.14
CA GLY A 126 -3.77 8.18 -1.31
C GLY A 126 -5.12 7.97 -1.98
N GLY A 127 -5.85 6.96 -1.52
CA GLY A 127 -7.24 6.73 -1.93
C GLY A 127 -8.21 7.70 -1.26
N GLU A 128 -9.28 8.06 -1.96
CA GLU A 128 -10.42 8.83 -1.47
C GLU A 128 -11.26 7.96 -0.52
N PRO A 129 -11.46 8.36 0.74
CA PRO A 129 -12.37 7.68 1.66
C PRO A 129 -13.83 7.68 1.14
N PRO A 130 -14.61 6.62 1.39
CA PRO A 130 -14.29 5.46 2.21
C PRO A 130 -13.42 4.40 1.54
N ALA A 131 -12.40 3.93 2.26
CA ALA A 131 -11.54 2.83 1.83
C ALA A 131 -11.01 2.04 3.04
N THR A 132 -11.14 0.71 2.98
CA THR A 132 -10.46 -0.17 3.93
C THR A 132 -8.98 -0.21 3.60
N LEU A 133 -8.12 -0.05 4.61
CA LEU A 133 -6.67 0.00 4.45
C LEU A 133 -6.02 -1.25 5.04
N ALA A 134 -5.02 -1.79 4.35
CA ALA A 134 -4.02 -2.68 4.92
C ALA A 134 -2.73 -1.87 5.12
N GLU A 135 -2.29 -1.72 6.36
CA GLU A 135 -1.14 -0.89 6.74
C GLU A 135 0.00 -1.81 7.20
N ILE A 136 1.22 -1.56 6.70
CA ILE A 136 2.40 -2.37 7.02
C ILE A 136 3.60 -1.44 7.23
N THR A 137 4.33 -1.69 8.32
CA THR A 137 5.64 -1.13 8.61
C THR A 137 6.63 -2.27 8.80
N LEU A 138 7.50 -2.48 7.81
CA LEU A 138 8.58 -3.45 7.89
C LEU A 138 9.71 -2.89 8.73
N SER A 139 10.29 -3.74 9.57
CA SER A 139 11.47 -3.42 10.33
C SER A 139 12.72 -3.36 9.44
N SER A 140 13.74 -2.64 9.89
CA SER A 140 15.02 -2.53 9.19
C SER A 140 16.03 -3.61 9.60
N GLY A 141 15.76 -4.37 10.66
CA GLY A 141 16.66 -5.39 11.21
C GLY A 141 16.01 -6.77 11.24
N SER A 142 16.79 -7.81 10.96
CA SER A 142 16.29 -9.20 10.83
C SER A 142 15.65 -9.79 12.09
N ALA A 143 15.92 -9.21 13.27
CA ALA A 143 15.35 -9.63 14.56
C ALA A 143 14.26 -8.68 15.09
N ALA A 144 14.02 -7.56 14.40
CA ALA A 144 12.98 -6.61 14.80
C ALA A 144 11.62 -7.04 14.24
N ALA A 145 10.56 -6.74 14.99
CA ALA A 145 9.21 -7.04 14.56
C ALA A 145 8.71 -5.99 13.57
N ASP A 146 8.07 -6.48 12.51
CA ASP A 146 7.21 -5.67 11.66
C ASP A 146 5.90 -5.39 12.40
N PHE A 147 5.22 -4.31 12.01
CA PHE A 147 3.89 -3.96 12.47
C PHE A 147 2.93 -3.92 11.29
N TYR A 148 1.73 -4.47 11.47
CA TYR A 148 0.69 -4.44 10.44
C TYR A 148 -0.70 -4.49 11.04
N ASP A 149 -1.65 -3.96 10.30
CA ASP A 149 -3.05 -3.92 10.69
C ASP A 149 -3.96 -3.74 9.47
N VAL A 150 -5.25 -3.97 9.69
CA VAL A 150 -6.30 -3.51 8.79
C VAL A 150 -7.05 -2.39 9.48
N SER A 151 -7.26 -1.29 8.77
CA SER A 151 -7.80 -0.05 9.33
C SER A 151 -9.05 0.40 8.60
N LEU A 152 -10.06 0.76 9.40
CA LEU A 152 -11.34 1.32 8.99
C LEU A 152 -11.45 2.80 9.41
N VAL A 153 -10.35 3.43 9.80
CA VAL A 153 -10.27 4.86 10.14
C VAL A 153 -10.75 5.72 8.96
N ASP A 154 -10.37 5.31 7.75
CA ASP A 154 -10.79 5.93 6.49
C ASP A 154 -12.07 5.29 5.93
N GLY A 155 -12.84 4.55 6.73
CA GLY A 155 -14.09 3.91 6.32
C GLY A 155 -13.91 2.48 5.80
N TYR A 156 -14.96 1.97 5.16
CA TYR A 156 -15.00 0.62 4.59
C TYR A 156 -15.60 0.66 3.19
N ASN A 157 -15.03 -0.09 2.26
CA ASN A 157 -15.63 -0.32 0.95
C ASN A 157 -15.68 -1.82 0.59
N LEU A 158 -14.65 -2.59 0.98
CA LEU A 158 -14.58 -4.03 0.79
C LEU A 158 -13.72 -4.68 1.88
N GLY A 159 -13.99 -5.96 2.16
CA GLY A 159 -13.23 -6.71 3.16
C GLY A 159 -11.77 -6.90 2.75
N ILE A 160 -10.85 -6.66 3.68
CA ILE A 160 -9.41 -6.89 3.50
C ILE A 160 -8.88 -7.68 4.68
N SER A 161 -7.92 -8.57 4.40
CA SER A 161 -7.15 -9.28 5.42
C SER A 161 -5.66 -9.26 5.15
N ILE A 162 -4.86 -9.31 6.20
CA ILE A 162 -3.42 -9.57 6.18
C ILE A 162 -3.15 -10.88 6.91
N LYS A 163 -2.50 -11.83 6.22
CA LYS A 163 -2.00 -13.07 6.81
C LYS A 163 -0.49 -13.16 6.64
N PRO A 164 0.30 -13.09 7.73
CA PRO A 164 1.72 -13.34 7.66
C PRO A 164 2.03 -14.82 7.35
N PHE A 165 3.16 -15.08 6.71
CA PHE A 165 3.73 -16.40 6.48
C PHE A 165 5.25 -16.35 6.58
N ARG A 166 5.88 -17.48 6.89
CA ARG A 166 7.34 -17.64 7.10
C ARG A 166 7.95 -16.86 8.28
N GLY A 167 7.19 -15.98 8.93
CA GLY A 167 7.65 -15.25 10.11
C GLY A 167 7.40 -16.00 11.43
N THR A 168 7.96 -15.47 12.51
CA THR A 168 7.84 -15.99 13.88
C THR A 168 7.38 -14.92 14.87
N GLY A 169 6.97 -15.35 16.06
CA GLY A 169 6.35 -14.49 17.08
C GLY A 169 4.82 -14.52 16.99
N ASN A 170 4.17 -13.37 17.20
CA ASN A 170 2.71 -13.29 17.22
C ASN A 170 2.09 -13.69 15.86
N CYS A 171 2.57 -13.07 14.77
CA CYS A 171 2.19 -13.34 13.37
C CYS A 171 0.70 -13.63 13.17
N GLN A 172 -0.12 -12.86 13.87
CA GLN A 172 -1.55 -13.03 13.93
C GLN A 172 -2.23 -12.53 12.66
N TYR A 173 -3.39 -13.09 12.36
CA TYR A 173 -4.27 -12.55 11.34
C TYR A 173 -4.78 -11.15 11.74
N ALA A 174 -4.81 -10.22 10.78
CA ALA A 174 -5.49 -8.93 10.89
C ALA A 174 -6.51 -8.80 9.75
N GLY A 175 -7.69 -8.22 10.00
CA GLY A 175 -8.66 -8.08 8.93
C GLY A 175 -10.09 -7.77 9.34
N CYS A 176 -10.87 -7.48 8.30
CA CYS A 176 -12.31 -7.24 8.33
C CYS A 176 -12.96 -8.17 7.30
N VAL A 177 -13.50 -9.29 7.78
CA VAL A 177 -14.11 -10.35 6.93
C VAL A 177 -15.62 -10.22 6.78
N SER A 178 -16.25 -9.54 7.74
CA SER A 178 -17.68 -9.25 7.71
C SER A 178 -17.96 -8.15 6.68
N ASP A 179 -19.09 -8.24 5.99
CA ASP A 179 -19.51 -7.16 5.10
C ASP A 179 -20.13 -6.01 5.90
N LEU A 180 -19.30 -5.01 6.25
CA LEU A 180 -19.73 -3.83 7.00
C LEU A 180 -20.79 -3.00 6.25
N ASN A 181 -20.86 -3.10 4.92
CA ASN A 181 -21.88 -2.38 4.14
C ASN A 181 -23.31 -2.78 4.55
N MET A 182 -23.51 -4.04 4.97
CA MET A 182 -24.80 -4.57 5.45
C MET A 182 -25.22 -4.00 6.80
N MET A 183 -24.28 -3.47 7.59
CA MET A 183 -24.50 -2.91 8.92
C MET A 183 -24.24 -1.40 8.98
N CYS A 184 -23.99 -0.77 7.82
CA CYS A 184 -23.58 0.62 7.76
C CYS A 184 -24.73 1.55 8.22
N PRO A 185 -24.52 2.39 9.26
CA PRO A 185 -25.52 3.34 9.73
C PRO A 185 -25.95 4.31 8.62
N ALA A 186 -27.24 4.68 8.56
CA ALA A 186 -27.79 5.51 7.49
C ALA A 186 -26.98 6.79 7.19
N GLY A 187 -26.52 7.50 8.23
CA GLY A 187 -25.71 8.72 8.08
C GLY A 187 -24.29 8.50 7.53
N LEU A 188 -23.84 7.26 7.39
CA LEU A 188 -22.52 6.87 6.91
C LEU A 188 -22.54 6.17 5.54
N GLN A 189 -23.72 5.85 5.02
CA GLN A 189 -23.85 5.05 3.80
C GLN A 189 -23.40 5.81 2.56
N VAL A 190 -22.65 5.12 1.70
CA VAL A 190 -22.39 5.52 0.32
C VAL A 190 -23.14 4.55 -0.58
N ARG A 191 -23.90 5.09 -1.53
CA ARG A 191 -24.70 4.34 -2.51
C ARG A 191 -24.17 4.60 -3.90
N ALA A 192 -24.29 3.63 -4.80
CA ALA A 192 -23.84 3.78 -6.18
C ALA A 192 -24.64 4.85 -6.93
N SER A 193 -25.92 4.99 -6.59
CA SER A 193 -26.80 6.05 -7.08
C SER A 193 -27.85 6.39 -6.02
N ALA A 194 -28.57 7.50 -6.21
CA ALA A 194 -29.68 7.91 -5.34
C ALA A 194 -30.85 6.90 -5.36
N SER A 195 -30.98 6.12 -6.43
CA SER A 195 -32.01 5.09 -6.59
C SER A 195 -31.57 3.69 -6.16
N ASP A 196 -30.28 3.47 -5.89
CA ASP A 196 -29.76 2.16 -5.49
C ASP A 196 -29.98 1.94 -3.97
N SER A 197 -30.72 0.89 -3.64
CA SER A 197 -30.91 0.45 -2.25
C SER A 197 -29.65 -0.21 -1.67
N ARG A 198 -28.64 -0.54 -2.49
CA ARG A 198 -27.40 -1.16 -2.06
C ARG A 198 -26.37 -0.12 -1.59
N VAL A 199 -25.85 -0.35 -0.39
CA VAL A 199 -24.70 0.37 0.15
C VAL A 199 -23.44 -0.22 -0.46
N VAL A 200 -22.61 0.63 -1.08
CA VAL A 200 -21.36 0.22 -1.74
C VAL A 200 -20.12 0.52 -0.90
N ALA A 201 -20.25 1.42 0.08
CA ALA A 201 -19.22 1.72 1.04
C ALA A 201 -19.84 2.39 2.28
N CYS A 202 -19.09 2.41 3.38
CA CYS A 202 -19.45 3.01 4.64
C CYS A 202 -18.37 4.02 5.08
N LYS A 203 -18.74 5.30 5.18
CA LYS A 203 -17.85 6.34 5.71
C LYS A 203 -17.52 6.05 7.17
N SER A 204 -16.31 6.40 7.61
CA SER A 204 -16.06 6.57 9.03
C SER A 204 -16.79 7.81 9.55
N ALA A 205 -17.01 7.90 10.86
CA ALA A 205 -17.61 9.09 11.46
C ALA A 205 -16.75 10.36 11.25
N CYS A 206 -15.43 10.21 11.18
CA CYS A 206 -14.55 11.33 10.86
C CYS A 206 -14.83 11.84 9.44
N SER A 207 -14.83 10.96 8.44
CA SER A 207 -15.11 11.31 7.05
C SER A 207 -16.53 11.89 6.86
N ALA A 208 -17.52 11.40 7.63
CA ALA A 208 -18.90 11.87 7.50
C ALA A 208 -19.16 13.23 8.19
N PHE A 209 -18.55 13.48 9.35
CA PHE A 209 -18.94 14.61 10.20
C PHE A 209 -17.82 15.60 10.49
N GLY A 210 -16.55 15.26 10.25
CA GLY A 210 -15.38 16.14 10.43
C GLY A 210 -15.12 16.62 11.86
N SER A 211 -15.86 16.13 12.87
CA SER A 211 -15.74 16.64 14.22
C SER A 211 -14.41 16.19 14.87
N PRO A 212 -13.77 17.03 15.71
CA PRO A 212 -12.53 16.67 16.40
C PRO A 212 -12.65 15.38 17.22
N ARG A 213 -13.83 15.12 17.79
CA ARG A 213 -14.12 13.88 18.55
C ARG A 213 -14.06 12.63 17.70
N TYR A 214 -14.46 12.69 16.43
CA TYR A 214 -14.41 11.54 15.52
C TYR A 214 -13.07 11.40 14.82
N CYS A 215 -12.42 12.52 14.53
CA CYS A 215 -11.14 12.56 13.84
C CYS A 215 -9.92 12.49 14.78
N CYS A 216 -10.15 12.50 16.09
CA CYS A 216 -9.11 12.53 17.12
C CYS A 216 -8.11 13.67 16.91
N THR A 217 -8.61 14.89 16.73
CA THR A 217 -7.80 16.10 16.52
C THR A 217 -8.03 17.12 17.63
N GLY A 218 -7.16 18.13 17.71
CA GLY A 218 -7.26 19.20 18.72
C GLY A 218 -7.27 18.64 20.15
N SER A 219 -8.29 18.97 20.93
CA SER A 219 -8.46 18.46 22.30
C SER A 219 -8.62 16.94 22.39
N PHE A 220 -8.96 16.28 21.28
CA PHE A 220 -9.08 14.83 21.15
C PHE A 220 -7.81 14.18 20.54
N GLY A 221 -6.70 14.91 20.45
CA GLY A 221 -5.45 14.44 19.84
C GLY A 221 -4.62 13.44 20.66
N SER A 222 -5.23 12.72 21.60
CA SER A 222 -4.54 11.69 22.37
C SER A 222 -5.46 10.49 22.67
N PRO A 223 -4.91 9.30 22.94
CA PRO A 223 -5.70 8.14 23.38
C PRO A 223 -6.49 8.39 24.68
N GLN A 224 -6.00 9.31 25.51
CA GLN A 224 -6.66 9.68 26.76
C GLN A 224 -7.93 10.48 26.50
N SER A 225 -7.97 11.33 25.47
CA SER A 225 -9.12 12.19 25.19
C SER A 225 -10.02 11.68 24.05
N CYS A 226 -9.49 11.01 23.02
CA CYS A 226 -10.32 10.38 21.99
C CYS A 226 -10.80 9.00 22.43
N LYS A 227 -12.08 8.91 22.81
CA LYS A 227 -12.70 7.65 23.24
C LYS A 227 -13.55 7.02 22.14
N PRO A 228 -13.75 5.69 22.17
CA PRO A 228 -14.66 5.02 21.26
C PRO A 228 -16.06 5.67 21.24
N THR A 229 -16.64 5.77 20.05
CA THR A 229 -17.96 6.35 19.81
C THR A 229 -18.95 5.26 19.39
N THR A 230 -20.24 5.59 19.30
CA THR A 230 -21.23 4.63 18.79
C THR A 230 -20.84 4.13 17.40
N TYR A 231 -20.32 5.00 16.53
CA TYR A 231 -19.90 4.63 15.18
C TYR A 231 -18.67 3.71 15.15
N SER A 232 -17.62 4.02 15.91
CA SER A 232 -16.42 3.17 15.93
C SER A 232 -16.71 1.81 16.57
N ARG A 233 -17.61 1.74 17.56
CA ARG A 233 -18.05 0.45 18.14
C ARG A 233 -18.80 -0.43 17.13
N ILE A 234 -19.59 0.14 16.21
CA ILE A 234 -20.24 -0.63 15.14
C ILE A 234 -19.18 -1.26 14.23
N PHE A 235 -18.16 -0.49 13.85
CA PHE A 235 -17.07 -0.95 13.01
C PHE A 235 -16.26 -2.06 13.71
N LYS A 236 -15.92 -1.85 14.99
CA LYS A 236 -15.21 -2.83 15.82
C LYS A 236 -16.02 -4.12 16.03
N SER A 237 -17.34 -4.01 16.21
CA SER A 237 -18.22 -5.18 16.36
C SER A 237 -18.25 -6.04 15.10
N ALA A 238 -18.30 -5.42 13.92
CA ALA A 238 -18.27 -6.15 12.67
C ALA A 238 -16.87 -6.73 12.38
N CYS A 239 -15.82 -5.99 12.74
CA CYS A 239 -14.44 -6.33 12.44
C CYS A 239 -13.53 -6.18 13.67
N PRO A 240 -13.57 -7.13 14.62
CA PRO A 240 -12.84 -7.03 15.89
C PRO A 240 -11.31 -6.97 15.74
N ARG A 241 -10.78 -7.50 14.64
CA ARG A 241 -9.34 -7.57 14.32
C ARG A 241 -8.89 -6.46 13.37
N ALA A 242 -9.63 -5.35 13.31
CA ALA A 242 -9.30 -4.15 12.55
C ALA A 242 -9.38 -2.91 13.46
N TYR A 243 -8.59 -1.88 13.12
CA TYR A 243 -8.72 -0.55 13.71
C TYR A 243 -10.05 0.08 13.29
N SER A 244 -10.85 0.51 14.27
CA SER A 244 -12.14 1.17 14.04
C SER A 244 -12.09 2.70 14.15
N TYR A 245 -11.03 3.25 14.76
CA TYR A 245 -10.73 4.69 14.86
C TYR A 245 -9.24 4.91 15.20
N ALA A 246 -8.77 6.16 15.16
CA ALA A 246 -7.33 6.48 15.18
C ALA A 246 -6.56 6.00 16.43
N TYR A 247 -7.23 5.90 17.59
CA TYR A 247 -6.61 5.42 18.84
C TYR A 247 -7.29 4.15 19.36
N ASP A 248 -7.69 3.26 18.45
CA ASP A 248 -8.24 1.95 18.82
C ASP A 248 -7.24 1.12 19.62
N ASP A 249 -7.77 0.11 20.30
CA ASP A 249 -7.03 -0.65 21.28
C ASP A 249 -5.89 -1.50 20.64
N PRO A 250 -4.87 -1.89 21.42
CA PRO A 250 -3.69 -2.60 20.92
C PRO A 250 -3.96 -3.96 20.27
N THR A 251 -5.16 -4.55 20.43
CA THR A 251 -5.50 -5.81 19.73
C THR A 251 -5.64 -5.63 18.22
N SER A 252 -5.73 -4.38 17.76
CA SER A 252 -5.89 -4.02 16.35
C SER A 252 -4.56 -3.97 15.59
N ILE A 253 -3.42 -3.91 16.30
CA ILE A 253 -2.08 -3.95 15.71
C ILE A 253 -1.44 -5.32 15.96
N ALA A 254 -0.92 -5.92 14.89
CA ALA A 254 -0.26 -7.20 14.96
C ALA A 254 1.22 -7.07 14.61
N THR A 255 2.02 -7.98 15.16
CA THR A 255 3.48 -8.01 14.96
C THR A 255 3.94 -9.33 14.38
N CYS A 256 5.02 -9.32 13.62
CA CYS A 256 5.64 -10.54 13.08
C CYS A 256 7.12 -10.29 12.78
N VAL A 257 8.00 -11.24 13.10
CA VAL A 257 9.44 -11.14 12.83
C VAL A 257 9.77 -11.93 11.57
N GLY A 258 10.47 -11.32 10.61
CA GLY A 258 10.91 -11.99 9.38
C GLY A 258 9.78 -12.49 8.48
N GLY A 259 8.59 -11.89 8.58
CA GLY A 259 7.39 -12.30 7.86
C GLY A 259 7.40 -11.88 6.39
N SER A 260 6.66 -12.64 5.58
CA SER A 260 6.06 -12.18 4.33
C SER A 260 4.54 -12.14 4.51
N TYR A 261 3.82 -11.36 3.69
CA TYR A 261 2.43 -11.01 3.96
C TYR A 261 1.55 -11.32 2.76
N LEU A 262 0.41 -11.97 2.99
CA LEU A 262 -0.66 -12.13 2.01
C LEU A 262 -1.79 -11.17 2.36
N ILE A 263 -1.99 -10.15 1.53
CA ILE A 263 -3.15 -9.25 1.57
C ILE A 263 -4.21 -9.84 0.66
N THR A 264 -5.39 -10.15 1.21
CA THR A 264 -6.53 -10.69 0.45
C THR A 264 -7.68 -9.71 0.44
N PHE A 265 -8.18 -9.40 -0.75
CA PHE A 265 -9.43 -8.66 -0.97
C PHE A 265 -10.61 -9.64 -1.00
N CYS A 266 -11.72 -9.28 -0.36
CA CYS A 266 -12.89 -10.13 -0.11
C CYS A 266 -12.55 -11.48 0.58
N PRO A 267 -11.88 -11.46 1.75
CA PRO A 267 -11.57 -12.66 2.50
C PRO A 267 -12.85 -13.23 3.13
N HIS A 268 -13.54 -14.11 2.42
CA HIS A 268 -14.64 -14.90 3.01
C HIS A 268 -14.09 -16.18 3.64
N HIS A 269 -14.67 -16.59 4.77
CA HIS A 269 -14.44 -17.91 5.37
C HIS A 269 -15.14 -18.99 4.53
#